data_AF-A0A967E4C4-F1
#
_entry.id   AF-A0A967E4C4-F1
#
_cell.length_a   1.000
_cell.length_b   1.000
_cell.length_c   1.000
_cell.angle_alpha   90.00
_cell.angle_beta   90.00
_cell.angle_gamma   90.00
#
_symmetry.space_group_name_H-M   'P 1'
#
loop_
_entity.id
_entity.type
_entity.pdbx_description
1 polymer ?
#
loop_
_entity_poly.entity_id
_entity_poly.type
_entity_poly.pdbx_seq_one_letter_code
_entity_poly.pdbx_strand_id
1 'polypeptide(L)'
;MTTAVKNAKKAGVEIVHGFFTVGNPDETIEDMNATFEFASRLPLDTFGFNRLCVYRGTPLWQEYVKRGLVNETTDWYKYFKCSEIDPTCLSGETINRVRQAGIKKLFRYKLIHYPHQTFQLLRRFFRYMPIRDVVYLLLKPFMGQKKGATKAEIVSRLVEHADMKDAAAQLTQVADEMLHNVFEASRLERLRIQHAAEGSRELPMVETR
;
A
#
# COMPACT_ATOMS: atom_id res chain seq x y z
N MET A 1 -12.15 -8.50 22.12
CA MET A 1 -11.77 -8.56 20.68
C MET A 1 -11.65 -9.98 20.11
N THR A 2 -11.09 -10.97 20.83
CA THR A 2 -10.96 -12.36 20.33
C THR A 2 -12.30 -13.01 19.94
N THR A 3 -13.41 -12.58 20.56
CA THR A 3 -14.76 -13.06 20.28
C THR A 3 -15.25 -12.70 18.88
N ALA A 4 -14.92 -11.51 18.36
CA ALA A 4 -15.42 -11.06 17.05
C ALA A 4 -14.87 -11.92 15.90
N VAL A 5 -13.55 -12.16 15.89
CA VAL A 5 -12.91 -13.00 14.87
C VAL A 5 -13.42 -14.44 14.95
N LYS A 6 -13.54 -14.98 16.17
CA LYS A 6 -14.06 -16.35 16.37
C LYS A 6 -15.52 -16.47 15.92
N ASN A 7 -16.35 -15.46 16.19
CA ASN A 7 -17.74 -15.45 15.76
C ASN A 7 -17.87 -15.34 14.25
N ALA A 8 -17.07 -14.47 13.60
CA ALA A 8 -17.02 -14.37 12.14
C ALA A 8 -16.66 -15.72 11.51
N LYS A 9 -15.65 -16.42 12.05
CA LYS A 9 -15.29 -17.76 11.59
C LYS A 9 -16.40 -18.79 11.81
N LYS A 10 -17.07 -18.78 12.96
CA LYS A 10 -18.24 -19.65 13.23
C LYS A 10 -19.41 -19.36 12.30
N ALA A 11 -19.60 -18.11 11.89
CA ALA A 11 -20.63 -17.68 10.96
C ALA A 11 -20.29 -18.00 9.49
N GLY A 12 -19.17 -18.69 9.22
CA GLY A 12 -18.77 -19.06 7.87
C GLY A 12 -18.08 -17.94 7.09
N VAL A 13 -17.65 -16.85 7.73
CA VAL A 13 -16.86 -15.81 7.06
C VAL A 13 -15.51 -16.39 6.65
N GLU A 14 -15.36 -16.58 5.35
CA GLU A 14 -14.24 -17.29 4.76
C GLU A 14 -12.90 -16.60 4.97
N ILE A 15 -12.87 -15.27 4.86
CA ILE A 15 -11.68 -14.43 4.99
C ILE A 15 -11.94 -13.34 6.01
N VAL A 16 -11.12 -13.30 7.05
CA VAL A 16 -11.10 -12.25 8.06
C VAL A 16 -9.75 -11.54 7.96
N HIS A 17 -9.83 -10.25 7.63
CA HIS A 17 -8.68 -9.36 7.53
C HIS A 17 -8.55 -8.53 8.81
N GLY A 18 -7.36 -8.46 9.37
CA GLY A 18 -7.05 -7.56 10.48
C GLY A 18 -6.30 -6.33 10.01
N PHE A 19 -6.86 -5.15 10.22
CA PHE A 19 -6.16 -3.88 10.01
C PHE A 19 -5.55 -3.40 11.32
N PHE A 20 -4.25 -3.12 11.28
CA PHE A 20 -3.47 -2.62 12.40
C PHE A 20 -2.73 -1.36 11.98
N THR A 21 -2.58 -0.43 12.92
CA THR A 21 -1.79 0.79 12.78
C THR A 21 -0.55 0.67 13.67
N VAL A 22 0.61 1.07 13.16
CA VAL A 22 1.88 1.09 13.91
C VAL A 22 2.69 2.34 13.56
N GLY A 23 3.49 2.83 14.51
CA GLY A 23 4.18 4.11 14.40
C GLY A 23 3.28 5.30 14.72
N ASN A 24 2.38 5.13 15.70
CA ASN A 24 1.55 6.20 16.24
C ASN A 24 2.39 7.17 17.11
N PRO A 25 1.91 8.39 17.37
CA PRO A 25 2.48 9.27 18.40
C PRO A 25 2.58 8.55 19.73
N ASP A 26 3.68 8.78 20.45
CA ASP A 26 3.99 8.19 21.76
C ASP A 26 4.13 6.64 21.80
N GLU A 27 4.05 5.96 20.66
CA GLU A 27 4.18 4.50 20.59
C GLU A 27 5.65 4.05 20.70
N THR A 28 5.92 3.08 21.59
CA THR A 28 7.26 2.51 21.76
C THR A 28 7.51 1.29 20.86
N ILE A 29 8.77 0.83 20.81
CA ILE A 29 9.12 -0.40 20.08
C ILE A 29 8.44 -1.61 20.74
N GLU A 30 8.31 -1.59 22.06
CA GLU A 30 7.66 -2.60 22.87
C GLU A 30 6.17 -2.70 22.53
N ASP A 31 5.50 -1.56 22.39
CA ASP A 31 4.08 -1.49 21.99
C ASP A 31 3.85 -2.03 20.59
N MET A 32 4.72 -1.66 19.63
CA MET A 32 4.69 -2.21 18.28
C MET A 32 4.83 -3.74 18.30
N ASN A 33 5.79 -4.26 19.09
CA ASN A 33 6.01 -5.70 19.23
C ASN A 33 4.80 -6.41 19.87
N ALA A 34 4.19 -5.80 20.88
CA ALA A 34 2.96 -6.31 21.51
C ALA A 34 1.81 -6.37 20.49
N THR A 35 1.70 -5.37 19.60
CA THR A 35 0.71 -5.37 18.50
C THR A 35 0.93 -6.54 17.53
N PHE A 36 2.18 -6.82 17.12
CA PHE A 36 2.47 -7.98 16.26
C PHE A 36 2.19 -9.31 16.97
N GLU A 37 2.52 -9.41 18.26
CA GLU A 37 2.23 -10.60 19.05
C GLU A 37 0.72 -10.84 19.17
N PHE A 38 -0.04 -9.80 19.48
CA PHE A 38 -1.49 -9.86 19.53
C PHE A 38 -2.09 -10.30 18.18
N ALA A 39 -1.66 -9.67 17.07
CA ALA A 39 -2.11 -10.02 15.73
C ALA A 39 -1.80 -11.48 15.36
N SER A 40 -0.63 -12.00 15.78
CA SER A 40 -0.23 -13.37 15.51
C SER A 40 -1.13 -14.42 16.18
N ARG A 41 -1.68 -14.10 17.37
CA ARG A 41 -2.56 -14.98 18.15
C ARG A 41 -4.00 -15.02 17.65
N LEU A 42 -4.47 -13.98 16.95
CA LEU A 42 -5.85 -13.93 16.43
C LEU A 42 -5.99 -14.83 15.19
N PRO A 43 -7.08 -15.62 15.02
CA PRO A 43 -7.25 -16.51 13.86
C PRO A 43 -7.65 -15.76 12.56
N LEU A 44 -6.88 -14.74 12.20
CA LEU A 44 -7.00 -13.94 10.98
C LEU A 44 -6.34 -14.66 9.79
N ASP A 45 -6.92 -14.50 8.60
CA ASP A 45 -6.33 -15.04 7.37
C ASP A 45 -5.32 -14.05 6.77
N THR A 46 -5.65 -12.76 6.81
CA THR A 46 -4.83 -11.70 6.23
C THR A 46 -4.69 -10.53 7.20
N PHE A 47 -3.64 -9.75 7.05
CA PHE A 47 -3.31 -8.66 7.96
C PHE A 47 -2.66 -7.50 7.20
N GLY A 48 -2.99 -6.29 7.61
CA GLY A 48 -2.41 -5.04 7.11
C GLY A 48 -1.82 -4.24 8.26
N PHE A 49 -0.57 -3.78 8.11
CA PHE A 49 0.12 -2.92 9.08
C PHE A 49 0.47 -1.59 8.42
N ASN A 50 -0.34 -0.57 8.70
CA ASN A 50 -0.24 0.75 8.13
C ASN A 50 0.39 1.74 9.12
N ARG A 51 1.08 2.76 8.60
CA ARG A 51 1.50 3.92 9.41
C ARG A 51 0.32 4.88 9.52
N LEU A 52 0.16 5.51 10.69
CA LEU A 52 -0.87 6.52 10.87
C LEU A 52 -0.56 7.75 10.02
N CYS A 53 -1.55 8.16 9.23
CA CYS A 53 -1.52 9.37 8.43
C CYS A 53 -2.54 10.36 8.95
N VAL A 54 -2.16 11.63 8.91
CA VAL A 54 -3.02 12.75 9.26
C VAL A 54 -3.71 13.24 7.99
N TYR A 55 -5.04 13.26 8.03
CA TYR A 55 -5.87 13.71 6.92
C TYR A 55 -6.66 14.95 7.32
N ARG A 56 -6.78 15.90 6.40
CA ARG A 56 -7.60 17.10 6.60
C ARG A 56 -9.03 16.73 7.01
N GLY A 57 -9.56 17.46 7.98
CA GLY A 57 -10.91 17.23 8.52
C GLY A 57 -10.99 16.18 9.61
N THR A 58 -9.89 15.48 9.93
CA THR A 58 -9.84 14.59 11.11
C THR A 58 -9.57 15.39 12.39
N PRO A 59 -9.98 14.90 13.57
CA PRO A 59 -9.61 15.52 14.85
C PRO A 59 -8.10 15.65 15.03
N LEU A 60 -7.33 14.66 14.55
CA LEU A 60 -5.87 14.66 14.60
C LEU A 60 -5.26 15.81 13.77
N TRP A 61 -5.85 16.14 12.63
CA TRP A 61 -5.44 17.31 11.84
C TRP A 61 -5.61 18.60 12.64
N GLN A 62 -6.74 18.77 13.33
CA GLN A 62 -7.00 19.96 14.13
C GLN A 62 -6.03 20.09 15.30
N GLU A 63 -5.66 18.97 15.93
CA GLU A 63 -4.61 18.95 16.94
C GLU A 63 -3.26 19.39 16.36
N TYR A 64 -2.90 18.87 15.19
CA TYR A 64 -1.60 19.16 14.57
C TYR A 64 -1.50 20.60 14.04
N VAL A 65 -2.61 21.19 13.61
CA VAL A 65 -2.70 22.63 13.31
C VAL A 65 -2.45 23.46 14.58
N LYS A 66 -3.08 23.10 15.71
CA LYS A 66 -2.87 23.79 16.99
C LYS A 66 -1.42 23.67 17.50
N ARG A 67 -0.77 22.52 17.24
CA ARG A 67 0.63 22.27 17.57
C ARG A 67 1.62 22.92 16.58
N GLY A 68 1.12 23.54 15.50
CA GLY A 68 1.96 24.15 14.46
C GLY A 68 2.73 23.15 13.60
N LEU A 69 2.34 21.86 13.61
CA LEU A 69 2.98 20.80 12.81
C LEU A 69 2.47 20.76 11.37
N VAL A 70 1.27 21.31 11.14
CA VAL A 70 0.61 21.36 9.84
C VAL A 70 -0.08 22.71 9.69
N ASN A 71 -0.08 23.28 8.50
CA ASN A 71 -0.75 24.54 8.22
C ASN A 71 -2.00 24.32 7.35
N GLU A 72 -3.15 24.75 7.87
CA GLU A 72 -4.45 24.58 7.20
C GLU A 72 -4.54 25.27 5.82
N THR A 73 -3.77 26.35 5.61
CA THR A 73 -3.82 27.14 4.38
C THR A 73 -2.88 26.65 3.29
N THR A 74 -1.70 26.15 3.65
CA THR A 74 -0.68 25.71 2.68
C THR A 74 -0.71 24.22 2.42
N ASP A 75 -1.10 23.42 3.41
CA ASP A 75 -0.96 21.97 3.36
C ASP A 75 -2.27 21.24 3.03
N TRP A 76 -3.32 21.98 2.66
CA TRP A 76 -4.68 21.48 2.50
C TRP A 76 -4.83 20.30 1.52
N TYR A 77 -3.91 20.15 0.57
CA TYR A 77 -3.91 19.10 -0.46
C TYR A 77 -3.01 17.90 -0.12
N LYS A 78 -2.28 17.95 1.00
CA LYS A 78 -1.33 16.91 1.41
C LYS A 78 -1.92 16.06 2.54
N TYR A 79 -1.42 14.84 2.65
CA TYR A 79 -1.54 14.02 3.85
C TYR A 79 -0.14 13.75 4.39
N PHE A 80 0.00 13.71 5.71
CA PHE A 80 1.31 13.54 6.34
C PHE A 80 1.34 12.25 7.12
N LYS A 81 2.45 11.52 7.07
CA LYS A 81 2.67 10.41 8.01
C LYS A 81 3.03 11.02 9.36
N CYS A 82 2.39 10.60 10.45
CA CYS A 82 2.63 11.19 11.77
C CYS A 82 4.12 11.14 12.12
N SER A 83 4.72 9.96 11.96
CA SER A 83 6.16 9.71 12.05
C SER A 83 7.12 10.49 11.13
N GLU A 84 6.64 11.39 10.28
CA GLU A 84 7.49 12.34 9.52
C GLU A 84 7.39 13.77 10.06
N ILE A 85 6.32 14.11 10.80
CA ILE A 85 6.04 15.48 11.27
C ILE A 85 5.94 15.61 12.79
N ASP A 86 5.56 14.54 13.50
CA ASP A 86 5.40 14.55 14.96
C ASP A 86 6.70 14.06 15.61
N PRO A 87 7.35 14.88 16.47
CA PRO A 87 8.58 14.51 17.14
C PRO A 87 8.41 13.40 18.19
N THR A 88 7.18 13.12 18.64
CA THR A 88 6.89 12.04 19.59
C THR A 88 6.88 10.66 18.93
N CYS A 89 6.75 10.60 17.61
CA CYS A 89 6.77 9.35 16.87
C CYS A 89 8.18 8.78 16.75
N LEU A 90 8.27 7.45 16.70
CA LEU A 90 9.48 6.76 16.27
C LEU A 90 9.87 7.16 14.85
N SER A 91 11.18 7.16 14.56
CA SER A 91 11.67 7.45 13.22
C SER A 91 11.13 6.44 12.20
N GLY A 92 10.86 6.91 10.98
CA GLY A 92 10.32 6.05 9.91
C GLY A 92 11.20 4.83 9.61
N GLU A 93 12.52 4.94 9.76
CA GLU A 93 13.47 3.83 9.64
C GLU A 93 13.27 2.78 10.74
N THR A 94 13.14 3.23 11.99
CA THR A 94 12.89 2.35 13.14
C THR A 94 11.57 1.61 12.98
N ILE A 95 10.50 2.33 12.63
CA ILE A 95 9.18 1.74 12.37
C ILE A 95 9.26 0.69 11.26
N ASN A 96 9.95 1.00 10.16
CA ASN A 96 10.10 0.07 9.05
C ASN A 96 10.88 -1.19 9.45
N ARG A 97 11.96 -1.05 10.21
CA ARG A 97 12.79 -2.16 10.71
C ARG A 97 11.98 -3.07 11.64
N VAL A 98 11.30 -2.49 12.63
CA VAL A 98 10.46 -3.23 13.59
C VAL A 98 9.31 -3.92 12.86
N ARG A 99 8.64 -3.20 11.95
CA ARG A 99 7.55 -3.76 11.13
C ARG A 99 8.00 -4.95 10.29
N GLN A 100 9.16 -4.86 9.61
CA GLN A 100 9.69 -5.97 8.83
C GLN A 100 9.98 -7.19 9.73
N ALA A 101 10.60 -6.98 10.88
CA ALA A 101 10.87 -8.06 11.83
C ALA A 101 9.57 -8.69 12.38
N GLY A 102 8.60 -7.86 12.76
CA GLY A 102 7.29 -8.27 13.26
C GLY A 102 6.49 -9.08 12.23
N ILE A 103 6.43 -8.60 10.98
CA ILE A 103 5.78 -9.31 9.87
C ILE A 103 6.42 -10.68 9.65
N LYS A 104 7.76 -10.76 9.60
CA LYS A 104 8.48 -12.04 9.44
C LYS A 104 8.14 -13.03 10.56
N LYS A 105 8.16 -12.57 11.82
CA LYS A 105 7.80 -13.37 12.99
C LYS A 105 6.35 -13.86 12.91
N LEU A 106 5.43 -12.98 12.52
CA LEU A 106 4.01 -13.27 12.40
C LEU A 106 3.73 -14.30 11.31
N PHE A 107 4.31 -14.15 10.11
CA PHE A 107 4.16 -15.13 9.02
C PHE A 107 4.65 -16.51 9.44
N ARG A 108 5.82 -16.59 10.08
CA ARG A 108 6.36 -17.86 10.60
C ARG A 108 5.43 -18.47 11.65
N TYR A 109 4.90 -17.66 12.57
CA TYR A 109 3.95 -18.12 13.58
C TYR A 109 2.68 -18.67 12.94
N LYS A 110 2.13 -17.99 11.93
CA LYS A 110 0.93 -18.45 11.21
C LYS A 110 1.14 -19.75 10.45
N LEU A 111 2.29 -19.89 9.79
CA LEU A 111 2.61 -21.11 9.06
C LEU A 111 2.70 -22.34 9.98
N ILE A 112 3.27 -22.16 11.17
CA ILE A 112 3.48 -23.26 12.13
C ILE A 112 2.20 -23.56 12.93
N HIS A 113 1.49 -22.55 13.43
CA HIS A 113 0.34 -22.74 14.32
C HIS A 113 -1.01 -22.82 13.61
N TYR A 114 -1.11 -22.32 12.37
CA TYR A 114 -2.35 -22.29 11.58
C TYR A 114 -2.14 -22.86 10.16
N PRO A 115 -1.59 -24.09 10.01
CA PRO A 115 -1.22 -24.63 8.70
C PRO A 115 -2.44 -24.83 7.80
N HIS A 116 -3.56 -25.30 8.35
CA HIS A 116 -4.80 -25.50 7.59
C HIS A 116 -5.38 -24.18 7.06
N GLN A 117 -5.46 -23.14 7.90
CA GLN A 117 -5.92 -21.82 7.49
C GLN A 117 -5.01 -21.22 6.41
N THR A 118 -3.70 -21.34 6.58
CA THR A 118 -2.71 -20.85 5.62
C THR A 118 -2.84 -21.58 4.28
N PHE A 119 -3.00 -22.91 4.29
CA PHE A 119 -3.21 -23.69 3.08
C PHE A 119 -4.50 -23.31 2.36
N GLN A 120 -5.61 -23.15 3.09
CA GLN A 120 -6.88 -22.70 2.50
C GLN A 120 -6.76 -21.32 1.85
N LEU A 121 -6.08 -20.38 2.50
CA LEU A 121 -5.82 -19.06 1.96
C LEU A 121 -4.97 -19.14 0.69
N LEU A 122 -3.90 -19.92 0.69
CA LEU A 122 -3.04 -20.10 -0.49
C LEU A 122 -3.80 -20.73 -1.65
N ARG A 123 -4.58 -21.79 -1.41
CA ARG A 123 -5.45 -22.41 -2.43
C ARG A 123 -6.40 -21.39 -3.06
N ARG A 124 -6.96 -20.47 -2.27
CA ARG A 124 -7.80 -19.39 -2.78
C ARG A 124 -7.02 -18.38 -3.61
N PHE A 125 -5.85 -17.95 -3.15
CA PHE A 125 -5.00 -17.05 -3.93
C PHE A 125 -4.62 -17.67 -5.27
N PHE A 126 -4.20 -18.94 -5.31
CA PHE A 126 -3.89 -19.63 -6.55
C PHE A 126 -5.10 -19.83 -7.48
N ARG A 127 -6.34 -19.82 -6.96
CA ARG A 127 -7.55 -19.87 -7.78
C ARG A 127 -7.81 -18.57 -8.54
N TYR A 128 -7.44 -17.43 -7.97
CA TYR A 128 -7.81 -16.10 -8.50
C TYR A 128 -6.63 -15.25 -8.96
N MET A 129 -5.40 -15.63 -8.64
CA MET A 129 -4.18 -14.89 -8.94
C MET A 129 -3.14 -15.84 -9.56
N PRO A 130 -2.39 -15.39 -10.59
CA PRO A 130 -1.31 -16.20 -11.15
C PRO A 130 -0.25 -16.50 -10.08
N ILE A 131 0.28 -17.72 -10.11
CA ILE A 131 1.24 -18.25 -9.12
C ILE A 131 2.42 -17.30 -8.91
N ARG A 132 2.93 -16.68 -9.98
CA ARG A 132 4.02 -15.71 -9.92
C ARG A 132 3.74 -14.55 -8.96
N ASP A 133 2.54 -14.00 -9.01
CA ASP A 133 2.17 -12.81 -8.24
C ASP A 133 1.92 -13.20 -6.77
N VAL A 134 1.36 -14.39 -6.52
CA VAL A 134 1.24 -14.96 -5.16
C VAL A 134 2.62 -15.19 -4.54
N VAL A 135 3.54 -15.82 -5.29
CA VAL A 135 4.92 -16.05 -4.84
C VAL A 135 5.65 -14.72 -4.60
N TYR A 136 5.45 -13.74 -5.49
CA TYR A 136 5.99 -12.39 -5.30
C TYR A 136 5.46 -11.74 -4.03
N LEU A 137 4.15 -11.79 -3.76
CA LEU A 137 3.55 -11.22 -2.54
C LEU A 137 4.05 -11.90 -1.26
N LEU A 138 4.24 -13.22 -1.27
CA LEU A 138 4.74 -13.97 -0.12
C LEU A 138 6.22 -13.72 0.14
N LEU A 139 7.03 -13.58 -0.90
CA LEU A 139 8.47 -13.41 -0.78
C LEU A 139 8.90 -11.94 -0.66
N LYS A 140 8.11 -10.98 -1.16
CA LYS A 140 8.41 -9.53 -1.10
C LYS A 140 8.73 -9.01 0.31
N PRO A 141 8.04 -9.41 1.40
CA PRO A 141 8.40 -8.99 2.76
C PRO A 141 9.75 -9.53 3.24
N PHE A 142 10.25 -10.61 2.62
CA PHE A 142 11.49 -11.29 2.99
C PHE A 142 12.66 -10.92 2.08
N MET A 143 12.38 -10.55 0.83
CA MET A 143 13.34 -9.89 -0.05
C MET A 143 13.58 -8.49 0.52
N GLY A 144 14.62 -8.36 1.35
CA GLY A 144 15.08 -7.08 1.89
C GLY A 144 15.24 -6.01 0.80
N GLN A 145 15.27 -4.73 1.19
CA GLN A 145 15.22 -3.60 0.26
C GLN A 145 16.33 -3.64 -0.79
N LYS A 146 16.05 -4.29 -1.94
CA LYS A 146 16.98 -4.32 -3.09
C LYS A 146 16.75 -3.18 -4.07
N LYS A 147 15.70 -2.38 -3.89
CA LYS A 147 15.50 -1.14 -4.62
C LYS A 147 15.08 -0.08 -3.61
N GLY A 148 15.84 1.01 -3.56
CA GLY A 148 15.37 2.27 -2.97
C GLY A 148 14.05 2.70 -3.64
N ALA A 149 13.46 3.78 -3.11
CA ALA A 149 12.17 4.30 -3.55
C ALA A 149 12.02 4.16 -5.09
N THR A 150 10.96 3.48 -5.51
CA THR A 150 10.68 3.27 -6.94
C THR A 150 10.65 4.65 -7.63
N LYS A 151 11.01 4.80 -8.91
CA LYS A 151 10.94 6.12 -9.58
C LYS A 151 9.58 6.81 -9.37
N ALA A 152 8.49 6.05 -9.39
CA ALA A 152 7.14 6.55 -9.06
C ALA A 152 6.98 6.99 -7.59
N GLU A 153 7.63 6.32 -6.65
CA GLU A 153 7.62 6.68 -5.22
C GLU A 153 8.52 7.89 -4.94
N ILE A 154 9.65 8.02 -5.64
CA ILE A 154 10.49 9.22 -5.62
C ILE A 154 9.71 10.41 -6.20
N VAL A 155 9.05 10.22 -7.35
CA VAL A 155 8.19 11.25 -7.95
C VAL A 155 7.02 11.61 -7.03
N SER A 156 6.35 10.63 -6.42
CA SER A 156 5.30 10.87 -5.42
C SER A 156 5.83 11.67 -4.23
N ARG A 157 6.98 11.27 -3.67
CA ARG A 157 7.62 12.01 -2.57
C ARG A 157 8.09 13.40 -2.98
N LEU A 158 8.58 13.59 -4.20
CA LEU A 158 8.98 14.90 -4.72
C LEU A 158 7.76 15.81 -4.93
N VAL A 159 6.63 15.27 -5.40
CA VAL A 159 5.35 16.00 -5.50
C VAL A 159 4.79 16.32 -4.11
N GLU A 160 4.91 15.40 -3.15
CA GLU A 160 4.47 15.56 -1.76
C GLU A 160 5.35 16.59 -0.99
N HIS A 161 6.66 16.62 -1.24
CA HIS A 161 7.66 17.46 -0.57
C HIS A 161 8.17 18.65 -1.41
N ALA A 162 7.49 19.05 -2.49
CA ALA A 162 7.85 20.21 -3.29
C ALA A 162 7.56 21.54 -2.56
N ASP A 163 8.25 21.76 -1.45
CA ASP A 163 8.51 23.08 -0.90
C ASP A 163 9.66 23.68 -1.71
N MET A 164 9.36 24.21 -2.89
CA MET A 164 10.06 25.34 -3.52
C MET A 164 9.27 25.71 -4.78
N LYS A 165 8.39 26.71 -4.63
CA LYS A 165 7.59 27.30 -5.72
C LYS A 165 8.42 27.66 -6.98
N ASP A 166 9.73 27.88 -6.82
CA ASP A 166 10.61 28.27 -7.93
C ASP A 166 11.00 27.12 -8.87
N ALA A 167 11.08 25.88 -8.36
CA ALA A 167 11.32 24.70 -9.20
C ALA A 167 10.04 24.22 -9.90
N ALA A 168 8.87 24.46 -9.29
CA ALA A 168 7.57 24.13 -9.86
C ALA A 168 7.29 24.97 -11.12
N ALA A 169 7.65 26.25 -11.16
CA ALA A 169 7.43 27.09 -12.36
C ALA A 169 8.17 26.53 -13.60
N GLN A 170 9.39 26.03 -13.43
CA GLN A 170 10.16 25.41 -14.51
C GLN A 170 9.72 23.96 -14.81
N LEU A 171 9.33 23.20 -13.80
CA LEU A 171 8.78 21.86 -13.98
C LEU A 171 7.37 21.84 -14.54
N THR A 172 6.55 22.88 -14.38
CA THR A 172 5.17 22.87 -14.91
C THR A 172 5.17 22.92 -16.43
N GLN A 173 6.07 23.70 -17.04
CA GLN A 173 6.25 23.71 -18.50
C GLN A 173 6.74 22.37 -19.04
N VAL A 174 7.74 21.77 -18.37
CA VAL A 174 8.31 20.48 -18.78
C VAL A 174 7.37 19.31 -18.47
N ALA A 175 6.60 19.39 -17.39
CA ALA A 175 5.64 18.36 -16.97
C ALA A 175 4.40 18.38 -17.86
N ASP A 176 3.85 19.53 -18.25
CA ASP A 176 2.71 19.57 -19.19
C ASP A 176 3.12 19.03 -20.57
N GLU A 177 4.30 19.37 -21.08
CA GLU A 177 4.81 18.78 -22.32
C GLU A 177 5.05 17.26 -22.21
N MET A 178 5.73 16.80 -21.14
CA MET A 178 5.96 15.37 -20.92
C MET A 178 4.66 14.60 -20.73
N LEU A 179 3.71 15.15 -19.98
CA LEU A 179 2.43 14.52 -19.66
C LEU A 179 1.54 14.49 -20.92
N HIS A 180 1.53 15.56 -21.72
CA HIS A 180 0.90 15.56 -23.04
C HIS A 180 1.51 14.52 -23.97
N ASN A 181 2.84 14.45 -24.04
CA ASN A 181 3.55 13.45 -24.86
C ASN A 181 3.28 12.02 -24.40
N VAL A 182 3.20 11.76 -23.09
CA VAL A 182 2.86 10.44 -22.54
C VAL A 182 1.40 10.09 -22.81
N PHE A 183 0.47 11.05 -22.72
CA PHE A 183 -0.92 10.82 -23.07
C PHE A 183 -1.13 10.57 -24.56
N GLU A 184 -0.45 11.33 -25.43
CA GLU A 184 -0.49 11.11 -26.87
C GLU A 184 0.17 9.79 -27.25
N ALA A 185 1.32 9.43 -26.66
CA ALA A 185 1.93 8.11 -26.86
C ALA A 185 1.02 6.98 -26.40
N SER A 186 0.36 7.12 -25.24
CA SER A 186 -0.60 6.13 -24.75
C SER A 186 -1.86 6.03 -25.63
N ARG A 187 -2.33 7.15 -26.17
CA ARG A 187 -3.47 7.22 -27.08
C ARG A 187 -3.16 6.58 -28.43
N LEU A 188 -1.98 6.85 -29.00
CA LEU A 188 -1.49 6.24 -30.23
C LEU A 188 -1.30 4.72 -30.08
N GLU A 189 -0.75 4.28 -28.93
CA GLU A 189 -0.59 2.84 -28.65
C GLU A 189 -1.95 2.14 -28.52
N ARG A 190 -2.93 2.77 -27.87
CA ARG A 190 -4.31 2.25 -27.79
C ARG A 190 -4.95 2.14 -29.17
N LEU A 191 -4.80 3.17 -30.01
CA LEU A 191 -5.31 3.15 -31.39
C LEU A 191 -4.64 2.06 -32.22
N ARG A 192 -3.33 1.86 -32.06
CA ARG A 192 -2.59 0.76 -32.72
C ARG A 192 -3.12 -0.62 -32.29
N ILE A 193 -3.34 -0.81 -30.99
CA ILE A 193 -3.91 -2.07 -30.46
C ILE A 193 -5.35 -2.27 -30.98
N GLN A 194 -6.13 -1.20 -31.07
CA GLN A 194 -7.50 -1.24 -31.58
C GLN A 194 -7.54 -1.59 -33.08
N HIS A 195 -6.72 -0.94 -33.90
CA HIS A 195 -6.59 -1.24 -35.32
C HIS A 195 -6.00 -2.64 -35.58
N ALA A 196 -5.06 -3.10 -34.76
CA ALA A 196 -4.55 -4.47 -34.84
C ALA A 196 -5.64 -5.50 -34.50
N ALA A 197 -6.50 -5.20 -33.52
CA ALA A 197 -7.63 -6.05 -33.14
C ALA A 197 -8.75 -6.06 -34.21
N GLU A 198 -8.98 -4.93 -34.89
CA GLU A 198 -9.93 -4.81 -36.00
C GLU A 198 -9.42 -5.50 -37.27
N GLY A 199 -8.14 -5.32 -37.62
CA GLY A 199 -7.52 -6.03 -38.76
C GLY A 199 -7.39 -7.54 -38.57
N SER A 200 -7.41 -8.02 -37.32
CA SER A 200 -7.44 -9.46 -37.01
C SER A 200 -8.85 -10.07 -37.13
N ARG A 201 -9.90 -9.25 -37.27
CA ARG A 201 -11.31 -9.69 -37.35
C ARG A 201 -11.80 -9.90 -38.79
N GLU A 202 -11.09 -9.42 -39.80
CA GLU A 202 -11.47 -9.60 -41.21
C GLU A 202 -10.66 -10.75 -41.86
N LEU A 203 -11.28 -11.93 -41.91
CA LEU A 203 -10.94 -13.05 -42.82
C LEU A 203 -12.23 -13.48 -43.54
N PRO A 204 -12.12 -14.07 -44.76
CA PRO A 204 -12.90 -13.68 -45.93
C PRO A 204 -14.35 -14.18 -45.91
N MET A 205 -15.25 -13.37 -46.49
CA MET A 205 -16.60 -13.81 -46.85
C MET A 205 -16.51 -14.98 -47.84
N VAL A 206 -17.06 -16.13 -47.45
CA VAL A 206 -17.34 -17.24 -48.36
C VAL A 206 -18.66 -16.93 -49.08
N GLU A 207 -18.58 -16.56 -50.35
CA GLU A 207 -19.75 -16.49 -51.24
C GLU A 207 -20.37 -17.89 -51.35
N THR A 208 -21.63 -18.01 -50.96
CA THR A 208 -22.42 -19.23 -51.14
C THR A 208 -23.21 -19.09 -52.43
N ARG A 209 -22.91 -19.94 -53.42
CA ARG A 209 -23.81 -20.32 -54.51
C ARG A 209 -24.02 -21.82 -54.47
#